data_AF-A0A7W3LRJ5-F1
#
_entry.id   AF-A0A7W3LRJ5-F1
#
_cell.length_a   1.000
_cell.length_b   1.000
_cell.length_c   1.000
_cell.angle_alpha   90.00
_cell.angle_beta   90.00
_cell.angle_gamma   90.00
#
_symmetry.space_group_name_H-M   'P 1'
#
loop_
_entity.id
_entity.type
_entity.pdbx_description
1 polymer ?
#
loop_
_entity_poly.entity_id
_entity_poly.type
_entity_poly.pdbx_seq_one_letter_code
_entity_poly.pdbx_strand_id
1 'polypeptide(L)'
;MVTELVTSSTGQRAVRKRPRPDQIPEEYLFYLDGEDLFPLLAEAVGAPVAATWRDGDDVIWVAYIDGGSHEVPDYPIDTPEGIRLGLADTLAGNLDRHGNLFAIDGGRRLKGFDHGGSWLEVETGDTGPYLRERQAPMWHFVEGDRWHTDPPLTAAELGRIRDRIAALRPRFEQRGRGAWLDHSADQATC
;
A
#
# COMPACT_ATOMS: atom_id res chain seq x y z
N MET A 1 13.00 6.33 9.13
CA MET A 1 12.76 5.34 10.20
C MET A 1 13.98 4.44 10.39
N VAL A 2 14.23 3.99 11.62
CA VAL A 2 15.12 2.87 11.94
C VAL A 2 14.33 1.58 11.78
N THR A 3 14.93 0.58 11.15
CA THR A 3 14.31 -0.71 10.85
C THR A 3 15.09 -1.83 11.52
N GLU A 4 14.41 -2.76 12.19
CA GLU A 4 15.03 -3.85 12.94
C GLU A 4 14.25 -5.16 12.74
N LEU A 5 14.93 -6.23 12.37
CA LEU A 5 14.35 -7.57 12.36
C LEU A 5 14.30 -8.12 13.78
N VAL A 6 13.11 -8.49 14.24
CA VAL A 6 12.86 -9.08 15.55
C VAL A 6 12.31 -10.49 15.38
N THR A 7 12.87 -11.42 16.16
CA THR A 7 12.37 -12.78 16.28
C THR A 7 11.80 -12.97 17.68
N SER A 8 10.51 -13.29 17.76
CA SER A 8 9.84 -13.60 19.02
C SER A 8 10.33 -14.92 19.62
N SER A 9 9.99 -15.18 20.89
CA SER A 9 10.29 -16.45 21.56
C SER A 9 9.65 -17.68 20.91
N THR A 10 8.60 -17.49 20.10
CA THR A 10 7.95 -18.56 19.34
C THR A 10 8.53 -18.74 17.93
N GLY A 11 9.57 -17.97 17.57
CA GLY A 11 10.21 -18.01 16.25
C GLY A 11 9.50 -17.18 15.18
N GLN A 12 8.38 -16.52 15.49
CA GLN A 12 7.76 -15.57 14.56
C GLN A 12 8.67 -14.36 14.35
N ARG A 13 8.80 -13.93 13.09
CA ARG A 13 9.64 -12.81 12.68
C ARG A 13 8.79 -11.61 12.27
N ALA A 14 9.25 -10.42 12.62
CA ALA A 14 8.64 -9.16 12.25
C ALA A 14 9.71 -8.09 12.07
N VAL A 15 9.44 -7.11 11.23
CA VAL A 15 10.27 -5.92 11.07
C VAL A 15 9.67 -4.81 11.92
N ARG A 16 10.40 -4.35 12.93
CA ARG A 16 10.06 -3.18 13.73
C ARG A 16 10.57 -1.93 13.04
N LYS A 17 9.69 -0.96 12.79
CA LYS A 17 10.03 0.38 12.31
C LYS A 17 9.74 1.41 13.40
N ARG A 18 10.67 2.34 13.60
CA ARG A 18 10.56 3.46 14.56
C ARG A 18 11.19 4.74 14.02
N PRO A 19 10.82 5.94 14.51
CA PRO A 19 11.49 7.19 14.15
C PRO A 19 12.98 7.12 14.44
N ARG A 20 13.78 7.83 13.62
CA ARG A 20 15.16 8.12 14.01
C ARG A 20 15.16 9.19 15.11
N PRO A 21 16.18 9.23 15.99
CA PRO A 21 16.24 10.23 17.07
C PRO A 21 16.19 11.69 16.59
N ASP A 22 16.60 11.94 15.34
CA ASP A 22 16.66 13.24 14.69
C ASP A 22 15.48 13.51 13.73
N GLN A 23 14.53 12.59 13.62
CA GLN A 23 13.42 12.71 12.68
C GLN A 23 12.34 13.65 13.20
N ILE A 24 11.81 14.50 12.33
CA ILE A 24 10.75 15.46 12.66
C ILE A 24 9.45 14.68 12.97
N PRO A 25 8.73 15.01 14.07
CA PRO A 25 7.53 14.29 14.47
C PRO A 25 6.46 14.15 13.40
N GLU A 26 6.12 15.26 12.77
CA GLU A 26 5.07 15.33 11.77
C GLU A 26 5.41 14.47 10.54
N GLU A 27 6.68 14.49 10.11
CA GLU A 27 7.15 13.68 8.99
C GLU A 27 7.07 12.19 9.29
N TYR A 28 7.55 11.75 10.46
CA TYR A 28 7.51 10.31 10.76
C TYR A 28 6.08 9.81 10.98
N LEU A 29 5.21 10.64 11.57
CA LEU A 29 3.81 10.26 11.80
C LEU A 29 3.09 10.05 10.47
N PHE A 30 3.36 10.88 9.45
CA PHE A 30 2.88 10.65 8.09
C PHE A 30 3.26 9.25 7.59
N TYR A 31 4.56 8.90 7.63
CA TYR A 31 5.02 7.59 7.14
C TYR A 31 4.46 6.41 7.97
N LEU A 32 4.32 6.58 9.29
CA LEU A 32 3.72 5.54 10.14
C LEU A 32 2.23 5.36 9.87
N ASP A 33 1.49 6.45 9.63
CA ASP A 33 0.08 6.38 9.26
C ASP A 33 -0.09 5.70 7.89
N GLY A 34 0.78 6.00 6.92
CA GLY A 34 0.81 5.31 5.63
C GLY A 34 1.00 3.80 5.78
N GLU A 35 1.97 3.38 6.60
CA GLU A 35 2.23 1.96 6.88
C GLU A 35 1.12 1.26 7.68
N ASP A 36 0.34 1.98 8.50
CA ASP A 36 -0.79 1.44 9.28
C ASP A 36 -2.06 1.34 8.42
N LEU A 37 -2.35 2.36 7.63
CA LEU A 37 -3.61 2.50 6.90
C LEU A 37 -3.60 1.84 5.53
N PHE A 38 -2.47 1.80 4.83
CA PHE A 38 -2.39 1.19 3.50
C PHE A 38 -2.72 -0.30 3.52
N PRO A 39 -2.23 -1.13 4.47
CA PRO A 39 -2.59 -2.54 4.53
C PRO A 39 -4.09 -2.80 4.73
N LEU A 40 -4.81 -1.91 5.41
CA LEU A 40 -6.25 -1.99 5.56
C LEU A 40 -6.97 -1.71 4.24
N LEU A 41 -6.54 -0.68 3.51
CA LEU A 41 -7.03 -0.39 2.17
C LEU A 41 -6.75 -1.57 1.22
N ALA A 42 -5.52 -2.09 1.25
CA ALA A 42 -5.11 -3.25 0.46
C ALA A 42 -5.95 -4.49 0.78
N GLU A 43 -6.26 -4.76 2.06
CA GLU A 43 -7.16 -5.85 2.47
C GLU A 43 -8.58 -5.65 1.90
N ALA A 44 -9.12 -4.42 1.97
CA ALA A 44 -10.41 -4.09 1.38
C ALA A 44 -10.45 -4.31 -0.14
N VAL A 45 -9.32 -4.14 -0.83
CA VAL A 45 -9.19 -4.45 -2.26
C VAL A 45 -8.99 -5.95 -2.50
N GLY A 46 -8.35 -6.66 -1.58
CA GLY A 46 -7.85 -8.03 -1.76
C GLY A 46 -6.42 -8.08 -2.33
N ALA A 47 -5.64 -7.01 -2.15
CA ALA A 47 -4.27 -6.89 -2.59
C ALA A 47 -3.30 -7.62 -1.64
N PRO A 48 -2.28 -8.31 -2.17
CA PRO A 48 -1.33 -9.04 -1.34
C PRO A 48 -0.23 -8.11 -0.81
N VAL A 49 -0.40 -7.62 0.42
CA VAL A 49 0.62 -6.78 1.09
C VAL A 49 1.00 -7.34 2.44
N ALA A 50 2.17 -6.97 2.95
CA ALA A 50 2.59 -7.29 4.30
C ALA A 50 1.56 -6.74 5.31
N ALA A 51 1.12 -7.58 6.24
CA ALA A 51 0.30 -7.11 7.34
C ALA A 51 1.14 -6.22 8.24
N THR A 52 0.53 -5.16 8.76
CA THR A 52 1.16 -4.28 9.75
C THR A 52 0.31 -4.20 11.00
N TRP A 53 0.95 -3.86 12.11
CA TRP A 53 0.24 -3.51 13.33
C TRP A 53 1.02 -2.41 14.06
N ARG A 54 0.26 -1.43 14.53
CA ARG A 54 0.79 -0.29 15.27
C ARG A 54 0.86 -0.61 16.76
N ASP A 55 1.97 -0.26 17.38
CA ASP A 55 2.26 -0.47 18.79
C ASP A 55 2.60 0.89 19.43
N GLY A 56 1.57 1.60 19.88
CA GLY A 56 1.70 3.00 20.30
C GLY A 56 1.81 3.99 19.13
N ASP A 57 2.42 5.14 19.39
CA ASP A 57 2.42 6.27 18.44
C ASP A 57 3.64 6.26 17.51
N ASP A 58 4.73 5.63 17.92
CA ASP A 58 6.05 5.69 17.29
C ASP A 58 6.61 4.33 16.86
N VAL A 59 5.87 3.23 17.06
CA VAL A 59 6.28 1.92 16.59
C VAL A 59 5.22 1.34 15.67
N ILE A 60 5.68 0.87 14.51
CA ILE A 60 4.90 -0.03 13.67
C ILE A 60 5.71 -1.29 13.40
N TRP A 61 4.99 -2.39 13.38
CA TRP A 61 5.52 -3.69 13.06
C TRP A 61 4.98 -4.12 11.71
N VAL A 62 5.86 -4.69 10.89
CA VAL A 62 5.56 -5.22 9.57
C VAL A 62 5.84 -6.72 9.59
N ALA A 63 4.89 -7.52 9.14
CA ALA A 63 5.07 -8.97 9.05
C ALA A 63 6.28 -9.30 8.18
N TYR A 64 7.18 -10.16 8.67
CA TYR A 64 8.32 -10.60 7.89
C TYR A 64 7.87 -11.45 6.70
N ILE A 65 8.35 -11.13 5.50
CA ILE A 65 8.06 -11.88 4.28
C ILE A 65 9.18 -12.91 4.10
N ASP A 66 8.85 -14.18 4.27
CA ASP A 66 9.80 -15.27 4.13
C ASP A 66 9.97 -15.73 2.67
N GLY A 67 11.20 -16.05 2.29
CA GLY A 67 11.52 -16.56 0.96
C GLY A 67 11.27 -15.57 -0.20
N GLY A 68 11.18 -14.27 0.09
CA GLY A 68 11.03 -13.23 -0.93
C GLY A 68 12.36 -12.85 -1.58
N SER A 69 12.34 -12.55 -2.88
CA SER A 69 13.40 -11.79 -3.56
C SER A 69 12.86 -10.43 -4.02
N HIS A 70 13.67 -9.38 -3.84
CA HIS A 70 13.41 -8.02 -4.36
C HIS A 70 13.96 -7.85 -5.79
N GLU A 71 14.72 -8.83 -6.29
CA GLU A 71 15.33 -8.84 -7.62
C GLU A 71 14.55 -9.75 -8.57
N VAL A 72 13.34 -9.33 -8.97
CA VAL A 72 12.61 -10.02 -10.05
C VAL A 72 12.38 -9.02 -11.18
N PRO A 73 13.14 -9.13 -12.30
CA PRO A 73 13.04 -8.17 -13.40
C PRO A 73 11.65 -8.16 -14.07
N ASP A 74 10.93 -9.28 -14.01
CA ASP A 74 9.63 -9.48 -14.67
C ASP A 74 8.59 -10.01 -13.68
N TYR A 75 8.09 -9.14 -12.80
CA TYR A 75 6.97 -9.51 -11.92
C TYR A 75 5.74 -9.83 -12.79
N PRO A 76 5.01 -10.93 -12.52
CA PRO A 76 3.77 -11.25 -13.23
C PRO A 76 2.64 -10.33 -12.75
N ILE A 77 2.71 -9.05 -13.13
CA ILE A 77 1.75 -8.02 -12.75
C ILE A 77 0.37 -8.24 -13.40
N ASP A 78 0.29 -9.05 -14.47
CA ASP A 78 -0.96 -9.44 -15.15
C ASP A 78 -1.72 -10.56 -14.43
N THR A 79 -1.34 -10.88 -13.20
CA THR A 79 -2.05 -11.85 -12.35
C THR A 79 -3.18 -11.17 -11.58
N PRO A 80 -4.19 -11.92 -11.08
CA PRO A 80 -5.18 -11.35 -10.17
C PRO A 80 -4.55 -10.66 -8.95
N GLU A 81 -3.46 -11.20 -8.41
CA GLU A 81 -2.70 -10.58 -7.31
C GLU A 81 -2.08 -9.24 -7.73
N GLY A 82 -1.44 -9.19 -8.91
CA GLY A 82 -0.84 -7.97 -9.47
C GLY A 82 -1.89 -6.90 -9.76
N ILE A 83 -3.01 -7.27 -10.38
CA ILE A 83 -4.13 -6.34 -10.64
C ILE A 83 -4.67 -5.75 -9.33
N ARG A 84 -4.88 -6.57 -8.30
CA ARG A 84 -5.37 -6.06 -7.00
C ARG A 84 -4.36 -5.15 -6.32
N LEU A 85 -3.06 -5.49 -6.39
CA LEU A 85 -2.00 -4.62 -5.87
C LEU A 85 -1.95 -3.29 -6.61
N GLY A 86 -2.05 -3.32 -7.94
CA GLY A 86 -2.12 -2.13 -8.78
C GLY A 86 -3.28 -1.22 -8.43
N LEU A 87 -4.46 -1.80 -8.19
CA LEU A 87 -5.61 -1.03 -7.72
C LEU A 87 -5.32 -0.39 -6.36
N ALA A 88 -4.82 -1.16 -5.37
CA ALA A 88 -4.53 -0.61 -4.04
C ALA A 88 -3.50 0.53 -4.09
N ASP A 89 -2.43 0.38 -4.87
CA ASP A 89 -1.42 1.41 -5.09
C ASP A 89 -2.03 2.66 -5.70
N THR A 90 -2.85 2.46 -6.73
CA THR A 90 -3.52 3.54 -7.45
C THR A 90 -4.52 4.31 -6.58
N LEU A 91 -5.29 3.62 -5.74
CA LEU A 91 -6.24 4.27 -4.81
C LEU A 91 -5.53 5.06 -3.70
N ALA A 92 -4.30 4.71 -3.36
CA ALA A 92 -3.53 5.38 -2.32
C ALA A 92 -2.49 6.38 -2.88
N GLY A 93 -2.35 6.50 -4.20
CA GLY A 93 -1.24 7.24 -4.81
C GLY A 93 0.13 6.65 -4.47
N ASN A 94 0.26 5.35 -4.19
CA ASN A 94 1.55 4.77 -3.82
C ASN A 94 2.45 4.55 -5.04
N LEU A 95 3.22 5.59 -5.38
CA LEU A 95 4.11 5.59 -6.54
C LEU A 95 5.43 4.83 -6.31
N ASP A 96 5.76 4.52 -5.06
CA ASP A 96 7.06 3.93 -4.67
C ASP A 96 6.96 2.41 -4.56
N ARG A 97 6.56 1.75 -5.65
CA ARG A 97 6.49 0.28 -5.70
C ARG A 97 7.82 -0.37 -6.12
N HIS A 98 8.77 0.42 -6.62
CA HIS A 98 10.09 -0.06 -7.03
C HIS A 98 10.96 -0.39 -5.81
N GLY A 99 11.33 -1.66 -5.66
CA GLY A 99 12.07 -2.15 -4.49
C GLY A 99 11.18 -2.49 -3.29
N ASN A 100 9.92 -2.06 -3.29
CA ASN A 100 8.95 -2.30 -2.22
C ASN A 100 7.95 -3.43 -2.58
N LEU A 101 8.44 -4.43 -3.31
CA LEU A 101 7.70 -5.59 -3.77
C LEU A 101 8.58 -6.83 -3.62
N PHE A 102 8.06 -7.88 -3.00
CA PHE A 102 8.67 -9.20 -2.99
C PHE A 102 7.95 -10.11 -3.97
N ALA A 103 8.73 -10.87 -4.74
CA ALA A 103 8.22 -12.09 -5.34
C ALA A 103 8.48 -13.25 -4.37
N ILE A 104 7.43 -14.02 -4.07
CA ILE A 104 7.49 -15.18 -3.18
C ILE A 104 7.14 -16.45 -3.95
N ASP A 105 7.38 -17.61 -3.34
CA ASP A 105 7.03 -18.92 -3.92
C ASP A 105 7.65 -19.15 -5.32
N GLY A 106 8.94 -18.84 -5.45
CA GLY A 106 9.69 -18.98 -6.70
C GLY A 106 9.27 -18.00 -7.79
N GLY A 107 8.74 -16.82 -7.42
CA GLY A 107 8.34 -15.79 -8.37
C GLY A 107 6.88 -15.86 -8.81
N ARG A 108 6.10 -16.80 -8.28
CA ARG A 108 4.71 -17.04 -8.71
C ARG A 108 3.68 -16.14 -8.05
N ARG A 109 4.06 -15.49 -6.94
CA ARG A 109 3.18 -14.66 -6.13
C ARG A 109 3.86 -13.37 -5.74
N LEU A 110 3.05 -12.35 -5.50
CA LEU A 110 3.52 -11.01 -5.17
C LEU A 110 3.16 -10.65 -3.73
N LYS A 111 4.02 -9.87 -3.08
CA LYS A 111 3.75 -9.30 -1.76
C LYS A 111 4.34 -7.91 -1.65
N GLY A 112 3.49 -6.88 -1.66
CA GLY A 112 3.90 -5.50 -1.43
C GLY A 112 4.31 -5.27 0.03
N PHE A 113 5.25 -4.35 0.25
CA PHE A 113 5.61 -3.84 1.58
C PHE A 113 5.99 -2.36 1.47
N ASP A 114 6.46 -1.75 2.57
CA ASP A 114 6.92 -0.36 2.65
C ASP A 114 5.94 0.65 2.05
N HIS A 115 4.88 0.96 2.79
CA HIS A 115 3.76 1.75 2.31
C HIS A 115 3.73 3.18 2.84
N GLY A 116 4.78 3.60 3.54
CA GLY A 116 4.78 4.89 4.23
C GLY A 116 4.62 6.09 3.30
N GLY A 117 5.02 5.97 2.03
CA GLY A 117 4.88 7.03 1.03
C GLY A 117 3.47 7.18 0.45
N SER A 118 2.51 6.33 0.84
CA SER A 118 1.14 6.41 0.35
C SER A 118 0.49 7.74 0.75
N TRP A 119 -0.35 8.29 -0.13
CA TRP A 119 -1.07 9.56 -0.01
C TRP A 119 -0.18 10.81 0.08
N LEU A 120 1.09 10.73 -0.31
CA LEU A 120 1.98 11.90 -0.33
C LEU A 120 1.48 12.99 -1.28
N GLU A 121 0.91 12.58 -2.42
CA GLU A 121 0.31 13.47 -3.42
C GLU A 121 -0.89 14.22 -2.81
N VAL A 122 -1.73 13.52 -2.03
CA VAL A 122 -2.86 14.13 -1.31
C VAL A 122 -2.42 15.23 -0.35
N GLU A 123 -1.33 15.01 0.40
CA GLU A 123 -0.76 16.02 1.32
C GLU A 123 -0.16 17.22 0.56
N THR A 124 0.30 17.00 -0.67
CA THR A 124 0.89 18.06 -1.51
C THR A 124 -0.12 18.72 -2.45
N GLY A 125 -1.38 18.25 -2.45
CA GLY A 125 -2.47 18.76 -3.29
C GLY A 125 -2.45 18.26 -4.74
N ASP A 126 -1.61 17.28 -5.06
CA ASP A 126 -1.66 16.57 -6.33
C ASP A 126 -2.64 15.38 -6.19
N THR A 127 -3.66 15.32 -7.03
CA THR A 127 -4.70 14.28 -6.95
C THR A 127 -4.92 13.56 -8.27
N GLY A 128 -4.05 13.79 -9.25
CA GLY A 128 -4.11 13.09 -10.54
C GLY A 128 -3.65 11.64 -10.39
N PRO A 129 -4.13 10.73 -11.26
CA PRO A 129 -3.47 9.44 -11.40
C PRO A 129 -2.06 9.69 -11.94
N TYR A 130 -1.06 9.12 -11.30
CA TYR A 130 0.31 9.23 -11.79
C TYR A 130 0.93 7.85 -11.83
N LEU A 131 1.55 7.51 -12.96
CA LEU A 131 2.37 6.33 -13.08
C LEU A 131 3.81 6.72 -13.36
N ARG A 132 4.69 6.48 -12.40
CA ARG A 132 6.12 6.72 -12.57
C ARG A 132 6.79 5.68 -13.47
N GLU A 133 6.28 4.44 -13.47
CA GLU A 133 6.95 3.28 -14.04
C GLU A 133 5.97 2.33 -14.73
N ARG A 134 6.25 1.96 -15.99
CA ARG A 134 5.39 1.06 -16.77
C ARG A 134 5.31 -0.38 -16.24
N GLN A 135 6.29 -0.80 -15.45
CA GLN A 135 6.35 -2.15 -14.89
C GLN A 135 5.66 -2.24 -13.51
N ALA A 136 5.18 -1.13 -12.96
CA ALA A 136 4.46 -1.15 -11.70
C ALA A 136 3.05 -1.74 -11.91
N PRO A 137 2.51 -2.49 -10.92
CA PRO A 137 1.13 -3.01 -10.97
C PRO A 137 0.06 -1.97 -11.31
N MET A 138 0.30 -0.69 -10.97
CA MET A 138 -0.59 0.44 -11.30
C MET A 138 -0.84 0.65 -12.80
N TRP A 139 0.02 0.12 -13.69
CA TRP A 139 -0.12 0.24 -15.15
C TRP A 139 -1.48 -0.26 -15.67
N HIS A 140 -2.14 -1.18 -14.95
CA HIS A 140 -3.49 -1.67 -15.26
C HIS A 140 -4.59 -0.63 -15.13
N PHE A 141 -4.36 0.48 -14.41
CA PHE A 141 -5.36 1.49 -14.12
C PHE A 141 -4.97 2.89 -14.62
N VAL A 142 -3.68 3.12 -14.84
CA VAL A 142 -3.16 4.44 -15.20
C VAL A 142 -2.21 4.36 -16.41
N GLU A 143 -2.36 5.29 -17.35
CA GLU A 143 -1.39 5.55 -18.41
C GLU A 143 -0.96 7.03 -18.36
N GLY A 144 0.28 7.28 -17.94
CA GLY A 144 0.78 8.64 -17.75
C GLY A 144 0.04 9.36 -16.63
N ASP A 145 -0.76 10.36 -17.00
CA ASP A 145 -1.59 11.19 -16.12
C ASP A 145 -3.10 10.91 -16.27
N ARG A 146 -3.47 9.74 -16.82
CA ARG A 146 -4.86 9.39 -17.14
C ARG A 146 -5.26 8.03 -16.60
N TRP A 147 -6.51 7.94 -16.17
CA TRP A 147 -7.18 6.67 -15.88
C TRP A 147 -7.49 5.89 -17.15
N HIS A 148 -7.33 4.57 -17.10
CA HIS A 148 -7.88 3.68 -18.11
C HIS A 148 -9.40 3.65 -18.01
N THR A 149 -10.07 3.63 -19.17
CA THR A 149 -11.54 3.61 -19.23
C THR A 149 -12.15 2.21 -19.18
N ASP A 150 -11.32 1.16 -19.22
CA ASP A 150 -11.74 -0.24 -19.20
C ASP A 150 -10.85 -1.04 -18.23
N PRO A 151 -11.00 -0.83 -16.91
CA PRO A 151 -10.17 -1.51 -15.93
C PRO A 151 -10.45 -3.02 -15.92
N PRO A 152 -9.47 -3.86 -15.55
CA PRO A 152 -9.61 -5.33 -15.53
C PRO A 152 -10.44 -5.84 -14.33
N LEU A 153 -11.49 -5.11 -13.94
CA LEU A 153 -12.41 -5.41 -12.85
C LEU A 153 -13.84 -5.09 -13.27
N THR A 154 -14.77 -5.96 -12.91
CA THR A 154 -16.19 -5.72 -13.20
C THR A 154 -16.75 -4.60 -12.32
N ALA A 155 -17.78 -3.91 -12.80
CA ALA A 155 -18.50 -2.91 -12.00
C ALA A 155 -19.03 -3.46 -10.67
N ALA A 156 -19.45 -4.73 -10.64
CA ALA A 156 -19.91 -5.40 -9.42
C ALA A 156 -18.77 -5.62 -8.41
N GLU A 157 -17.55 -5.91 -8.89
CA GLU A 157 -16.37 -6.00 -8.03
C GLU A 157 -15.96 -4.64 -7.47
N LEU A 158 -15.94 -3.61 -8.32
CA LEU A 158 -15.64 -2.25 -7.89
C LEU A 158 -16.65 -1.75 -6.85
N GLY A 159 -17.95 -2.04 -7.03
CA GLY A 159 -18.98 -1.74 -6.03
C GLY A 159 -18.68 -2.36 -4.66
N ARG A 160 -18.34 -3.66 -4.61
CA ARG A 160 -17.95 -4.34 -3.36
C ARG A 160 -16.66 -3.82 -2.75
N ILE A 161 -15.71 -3.35 -3.56
CA ILE A 161 -14.49 -2.72 -3.07
C ILE A 161 -14.83 -1.37 -2.42
N ARG A 162 -15.63 -0.53 -3.08
CA ARG A 162 -16.08 0.77 -2.53
C ARG A 162 -16.76 0.61 -1.18
N ASP A 163 -17.67 -0.35 -1.05
CA ASP A 163 -18.36 -0.61 0.23
C ASP A 163 -17.37 -0.99 1.35
N ARG A 164 -16.37 -1.82 1.04
CA ARG A 164 -15.33 -2.23 1.99
C ARG A 164 -14.40 -1.07 2.36
N ILE A 165 -14.04 -0.22 1.40
CA ILE A 165 -13.24 1.00 1.64
C ILE A 165 -14.01 1.96 2.53
N ALA A 166 -15.30 2.21 2.25
CA ALA A 166 -16.13 3.08 3.08
C ALA A 166 -16.20 2.62 4.54
N ALA A 167 -16.20 1.30 4.78
CA ALA A 167 -16.18 0.73 6.13
C ALA A 167 -14.88 1.03 6.92
N LEU A 168 -13.80 1.46 6.27
CA LEU A 168 -12.54 1.83 6.91
C LEU A 168 -12.58 3.22 7.57
N ARG A 169 -13.66 4.00 7.36
CA ARG A 169 -13.82 5.39 7.85
C ARG A 169 -13.40 5.59 9.30
N PRO A 170 -13.87 4.79 10.28
CA PRO A 170 -13.54 5.03 11.68
C PRO A 170 -12.03 4.92 11.95
N ARG A 171 -11.33 4.05 11.24
CA ARG A 171 -9.89 3.82 11.44
C ARG A 171 -9.05 4.95 10.85
N PHE A 172 -9.45 5.48 9.69
CA PHE A 172 -8.80 6.66 9.09
C PHE A 172 -9.08 7.92 9.93
N GLU A 173 -10.31 8.12 10.41
CA GLU A 173 -10.67 9.25 11.29
C GLU A 173 -9.92 9.20 12.63
N GLN A 174 -9.74 8.01 13.21
CA GLN A 174 -8.94 7.84 14.42
C GLN A 174 -7.48 8.34 14.26
N ARG A 175 -6.94 8.30 13.04
CA ARG A 175 -5.61 8.82 12.71
C ARG A 175 -5.62 10.28 12.22
N GLY A 176 -6.78 10.92 12.15
CA GLY A 176 -6.92 12.24 11.54
C GLY A 176 -6.73 12.23 10.02
N ARG A 177 -6.83 11.06 9.37
CA ARG A 177 -6.57 10.85 7.93
C ARG A 177 -7.84 10.63 7.12
N GLY A 178 -8.97 11.21 7.53
CA GLY A 178 -10.24 11.08 6.81
C GLY A 178 -10.14 11.45 5.32
N ALA A 179 -9.40 12.52 5.01
CA ALA A 179 -9.19 13.00 3.64
C ALA A 179 -8.46 12.00 2.74
N TRP A 180 -7.58 11.14 3.29
CA TRP A 180 -6.91 10.09 2.52
C TRP A 180 -7.91 9.04 2.03
N LEU A 181 -8.87 8.68 2.88
CA LEU A 181 -9.91 7.72 2.50
C LEU A 181 -10.90 8.33 1.52
N ASP A 182 -11.18 9.64 1.63
CA ASP A 182 -12.01 10.36 0.65
C ASP A 182 -11.34 10.34 -0.73
N HIS A 183 -10.05 10.65 -0.79
CA HIS A 183 -9.28 10.51 -2.02
C HIS A 183 -9.37 9.09 -2.58
N SER A 184 -9.09 8.06 -1.78
CA SER A 184 -9.18 6.67 -2.23
C SER A 184 -10.58 6.28 -2.70
N ALA A 185 -11.64 6.80 -2.06
CA ALA A 185 -13.02 6.52 -2.47
C ALA A 185 -13.36 7.20 -3.80
N ASP A 186 -12.92 8.45 -4.00
CA ASP A 186 -13.12 9.19 -5.24
C ASP A 186 -12.43 8.48 -6.41
N GLN A 187 -11.18 8.04 -6.23
CA GLN A 187 -10.45 7.30 -7.27
C GLN A 187 -11.10 5.96 -7.63
N ALA A 188 -11.82 5.32 -6.69
CA ALA A 188 -12.54 4.08 -6.98
C ALA A 188 -13.77 4.27 -7.89
N THR A 189 -14.11 5.52 -8.25
CA THR A 189 -15.24 5.87 -9.13
C THR A 189 -14.87 6.14 -10.58
N CYS A 190 -13.58 6.40 -10.86
CA CYS A 190 -13.00 6.61 -12.19
C CYS A 190 -12.88 5.29 -12.96
#